data_AF-A0AAI9GGJ9-F1
#
_entry.id   AF-A0AAI9GGJ9-F1
#
_cell.length_a   1.000
_cell.length_b   1.000
_cell.length_c   1.000
_cell.angle_alpha   90.00
_cell.angle_beta   90.00
_cell.angle_gamma   90.00
#
_symmetry.space_group_name_H-M   'P 1'
#
loop_
_entity.id
_entity.type
_entity.pdbx_description
1 polymer ?
#
loop_
_entity_poly.entity_id
_entity_poly.type
_entity_poly.pdbx_seq_one_letter_code
_entity_poly.pdbx_strand_id
1 'polypeptide(L)'
;MKVIYTENIGRERGVCYRSQFLGVIQDATEVIIDGEIEGVEQAYLDAGIKVSFTIRDDLSTKTAEELKVILTEKGIEFDPKAKKADLLALLQE
;
A
#
# COMPACT_ATOMS: atom_id res chain seq x y z
N MET A 1 -2.27 -17.45 -2.63
CA MET A 1 -2.34 -16.96 -4.04
C MET A 1 -2.24 -15.44 -4.03
N LYS A 2 -1.59 -14.80 -5.03
CA LYS A 2 -1.51 -13.33 -5.08
C LYS A 2 -2.65 -12.76 -5.92
N VAL A 3 -3.27 -11.67 -5.48
CA VAL A 3 -4.33 -10.98 -6.21
C VAL A 3 -3.86 -9.58 -6.54
N ILE A 4 -4.00 -9.14 -7.79
CA ILE A 4 -3.64 -7.78 -8.19
C ILE A 4 -4.87 -7.12 -8.79
N TYR A 5 -5.35 -6.08 -8.14
CA TYR A 5 -6.40 -5.22 -8.61
C TYR A 5 -5.79 -4.15 -9.50
N THR A 6 -5.97 -4.22 -10.81
CA THR A 6 -5.39 -3.28 -11.78
C THR A 6 -6.26 -3.21 -13.03
N GLU A 7 -6.27 -2.07 -13.71
CA GLU A 7 -6.85 -1.95 -15.06
C GLU A 7 -6.00 -2.70 -16.11
N ASN A 8 -4.70 -2.85 -15.87
CA ASN A 8 -3.76 -3.48 -16.79
C ASN A 8 -3.54 -4.95 -16.42
N ILE A 9 -4.40 -5.83 -16.95
CA ILE A 9 -4.33 -7.26 -16.70
C ILE A 9 -3.02 -7.86 -17.21
N GLY A 10 -2.18 -8.33 -16.29
CA GLY A 10 -0.93 -9.02 -16.58
C GLY A 10 -1.09 -10.53 -16.82
N ARG A 11 0.02 -11.22 -17.06
CA ARG A 11 0.07 -12.66 -17.32
C ARG A 11 1.13 -13.39 -16.47
N GLU A 12 1.21 -13.02 -15.20
CA GLU A 12 2.09 -13.67 -14.23
C GLU A 12 1.46 -14.96 -13.67
N ARG A 13 2.27 -16.01 -13.49
CA ARG A 13 1.79 -17.28 -12.93
C ARG A 13 1.57 -17.16 -11.43
N GLY A 14 0.45 -17.70 -10.93
CA GLY A 14 0.11 -17.64 -9.51
C GLY A 14 -0.47 -16.29 -9.05
N VAL A 15 -0.72 -15.39 -10.01
CA VAL A 15 -1.32 -14.08 -9.78
C VAL A 15 -2.69 -14.01 -10.43
N CYS A 16 -3.68 -13.61 -9.64
CA CYS A 16 -5.04 -13.37 -10.10
C CYS A 16 -5.23 -11.85 -10.31
N TYR A 17 -5.22 -11.42 -11.56
CA TYR A 17 -5.49 -10.03 -11.91
C TYR A 17 -6.99 -9.77 -11.96
N ARG A 18 -7.45 -8.68 -11.37
CA ARG A 18 -8.85 -8.24 -11.38
C ARG A 18 -8.95 -6.75 -11.64
N SER A 19 -9.89 -6.33 -12.45
CA SER A 19 -10.18 -4.91 -12.66
C SER A 19 -11.26 -4.36 -11.72
N GLN A 20 -11.99 -5.24 -11.02
CA GLN A 20 -13.11 -4.86 -10.17
C GLN A 20 -13.24 -5.79 -8.95
N PHE A 21 -13.76 -5.24 -7.86
CA PHE A 21 -14.05 -6.00 -6.65
C PHE A 21 -15.36 -6.80 -6.80
N LEU A 22 -15.26 -8.12 -6.59
CA LEU A 22 -16.40 -9.06 -6.68
C LEU A 22 -16.57 -9.86 -5.39
N GLY A 23 -15.84 -9.50 -4.33
CA GLY A 23 -15.77 -10.25 -3.08
C GLY A 23 -14.34 -10.68 -2.71
N VAL A 24 -14.18 -11.05 -1.45
CA VAL A 24 -12.91 -11.48 -0.86
C VAL A 24 -12.55 -12.87 -1.34
N ILE A 25 -11.32 -13.03 -1.83
CA ILE A 25 -10.75 -14.33 -2.14
C ILE A 25 -10.05 -14.86 -0.88
N GLN A 26 -10.68 -15.82 -0.21
CA GLN A 26 -10.18 -16.39 1.06
C GLN A 26 -8.80 -17.08 0.90
N ASP A 27 -8.49 -17.60 -0.30
CA ASP A 27 -7.18 -18.19 -0.65
C ASP A 27 -6.09 -17.14 -0.98
N ALA A 28 -6.43 -15.85 -0.95
CA ALA A 28 -5.47 -14.79 -1.18
C ALA A 28 -4.53 -14.68 0.03
N THR A 29 -3.24 -14.75 -0.25
CA THR A 29 -2.17 -14.55 0.74
C THR A 29 -1.66 -13.13 0.73
N GLU A 30 -1.82 -12.46 -0.41
CA GLU A 30 -1.41 -11.08 -0.65
C GLU A 30 -2.31 -10.46 -1.70
N VAL A 31 -2.76 -9.23 -1.45
CA VAL A 31 -3.54 -8.43 -2.38
C VAL A 31 -2.77 -7.17 -2.70
N ILE A 32 -2.63 -6.84 -3.97
CA ILE A 32 -2.06 -5.58 -4.44
C ILE A 32 -3.16 -4.78 -5.12
N ILE A 33 -3.30 -3.50 -4.77
CA ILE A 33 -4.25 -2.60 -5.39
C ILE A 33 -3.48 -1.53 -6.17
N ASP A 34 -3.58 -1.62 -7.48
CA ASP A 34 -3.02 -0.74 -8.49
C ASP A 34 -4.14 0.16 -9.04
N GLY A 35 -4.37 1.24 -8.30
CA GLY A 35 -5.46 2.18 -8.55
C GLY A 35 -6.36 2.35 -7.34
N GLU A 36 -7.51 2.97 -7.54
CA GLU A 36 -8.48 3.25 -6.49
C GLU A 36 -9.69 2.34 -6.67
N ILE A 37 -9.77 1.27 -5.87
CA ILE A 37 -10.93 0.36 -5.87
C ILE A 37 -11.59 0.40 -4.49
N GLU A 38 -12.78 0.99 -4.44
CA GLU A 38 -13.55 1.14 -3.22
C GLU A 38 -13.90 -0.22 -2.59
N GLY A 39 -13.75 -0.31 -1.27
CA GLY A 39 -14.18 -1.46 -0.48
C GLY A 39 -13.26 -2.69 -0.52
N VAL A 40 -12.31 -2.79 -1.47
CA VAL A 40 -11.35 -3.91 -1.53
C VAL A 40 -10.51 -3.96 -0.27
N GLU A 41 -9.87 -2.84 0.07
CA GLU A 41 -8.93 -2.76 1.19
C GLU A 41 -9.57 -3.26 2.48
N GLN A 42 -10.67 -2.63 2.89
CA GLN A 42 -11.37 -2.95 4.12
C GLN A 42 -11.83 -4.41 4.15
N ALA A 43 -12.36 -4.93 3.03
CA ALA A 43 -12.84 -6.30 2.98
C ALA A 43 -11.71 -7.33 3.16
N TYR A 44 -10.54 -7.09 2.57
CA TYR A 44 -9.39 -7.98 2.74
C TYR A 44 -8.70 -7.79 4.11
N LEU A 45 -8.66 -6.57 4.65
CA LEU A 45 -8.17 -6.31 6.01
C LEU A 45 -9.02 -6.99 7.08
N ASP A 46 -10.35 -6.94 6.96
CA ASP A 46 -11.28 -7.63 7.87
C ASP A 46 -11.10 -9.15 7.85
N ALA A 47 -10.75 -9.69 6.67
CA ALA A 47 -10.38 -11.10 6.51
C ALA A 47 -8.97 -11.45 7.02
N GLY A 48 -8.21 -10.48 7.55
CA GLY A 48 -6.84 -10.67 8.02
C GLY A 48 -5.81 -10.89 6.91
N ILE A 49 -6.14 -10.51 5.67
CA ILE A 49 -5.29 -10.70 4.49
C ILE A 49 -4.45 -9.45 4.29
N LYS A 50 -3.17 -9.65 3.95
CA LYS A 50 -2.25 -8.54 3.68
C LYS A 50 -2.62 -7.83 2.39
N VAL A 51 -2.97 -6.54 2.50
CA VAL A 51 -3.21 -5.64 1.38
C VAL A 51 -2.03 -4.68 1.23
N SER A 52 -1.53 -4.56 0.00
CA SER A 52 -0.49 -3.64 -0.42
C SER A 52 -1.06 -2.77 -1.54
N PHE A 53 -0.61 -1.53 -1.67
CA PHE A 53 -1.00 -0.66 -2.77
C PHE A 53 0.22 -0.41 -3.66
N THR A 54 0.06 -0.48 -4.98
CA THR A 54 1.13 -0.07 -5.92
C THR A 54 1.10 1.42 -6.22
N ILE A 55 0.16 2.16 -5.63
CA ILE A 55 0.34 3.59 -5.42
C ILE A 55 1.57 3.71 -4.51
N ARG A 56 2.70 4.13 -5.10
CA ARG A 56 4.00 4.35 -4.46
C ARG A 56 3.79 4.73 -3.01
N ASP A 57 4.09 3.81 -2.09
CA ASP A 57 4.03 3.94 -0.63
C ASP A 57 3.33 5.22 -0.20
N ASP A 58 2.00 5.17 0.02
CA ASP A 58 1.23 6.35 0.42
C ASP A 58 1.56 6.71 1.88
N LEU A 59 2.81 7.07 2.12
CA LEU A 59 3.38 7.77 3.25
C LEU A 59 2.57 9.06 3.53
N SER A 60 1.76 9.54 2.56
CA SER A 60 0.77 10.60 2.76
C SER A 60 -0.37 10.20 3.70
N THR A 61 -0.63 8.91 3.91
CA THR A 61 -1.57 8.42 4.95
C THR A 61 -0.91 8.26 6.33
N LYS A 62 0.41 8.01 6.36
CA LYS A 62 1.19 7.86 7.60
C LYS A 62 1.20 9.16 8.40
N THR A 63 1.14 9.07 9.73
CA THR A 63 1.26 10.22 10.62
C THR A 63 2.69 10.74 10.64
N ALA A 64 2.87 12.00 11.03
CA ALA A 64 4.21 12.58 11.13
C ALA A 64 5.13 11.76 12.05
N GLU A 65 4.60 11.10 13.09
CA GLU A 65 5.35 10.22 13.97
C GLU A 65 5.86 8.96 13.27
N GLU A 66 5.01 8.29 12.50
CA GLU A 66 5.40 7.11 11.70
C GLU A 66 6.48 7.49 10.66
N LEU A 67 6.33 8.65 10.00
CA LEU A 67 7.34 9.13 9.06
C LEU A 67 8.70 9.35 9.73
N LYS A 68 8.72 9.88 10.96
CA LYS A 68 9.96 10.06 11.75
C LYS A 68 10.62 8.73 12.10
N VAL A 69 9.82 7.72 12.47
CA VAL A 69 10.34 6.38 12.76
C VAL A 69 11.00 5.80 11.51
N ILE A 70 10.32 5.86 10.37
CA ILE A 70 10.83 5.34 9.10
C ILE A 70 12.10 6.08 8.66
N LEU A 71 12.14 7.42 8.78
CA LEU A 71 13.33 8.21 8.49
C LEU A 71 14.51 7.86 9.40
N THR A 72 14.25 7.67 10.70
CA THR A 72 15.27 7.26 11.68
C THR A 72 15.80 5.86 11.38
N GLU A 73 14.91 4.90 11.05
CA GLU A 73 15.31 3.53 10.65
C GLU A 73 16.15 3.52 9.37
N LYS A 74 15.85 4.43 8.43
CA LYS A 74 16.62 4.60 7.20
C LYS A 74 17.92 5.39 7.39
N GLY A 75 18.15 5.97 8.57
CA GLY A 75 19.31 6.81 8.84
C GLY A 75 19.28 8.15 8.11
N ILE A 76 18.09 8.65 7.76
CA ILE A 76 17.90 9.95 7.12
C ILE A 76 17.77 11.00 8.23
N GLU A 77 18.62 12.03 8.22
CA GLU A 77 18.48 13.17 9.11
C GLU A 77 17.27 14.02 8.71
N PHE A 78 16.40 14.31 9.67
CA PHE A 78 15.22 15.15 9.47
C PHE A 78 15.04 16.11 10.64
N ASP A 79 14.39 17.24 10.37
CA ASP A 79 14.04 18.20 11.41
C ASP A 79 12.89 17.68 12.28
N PRO A 80 13.03 17.61 13.62
CA PRO A 80 11.94 17.15 14.50
C PRO A 80 10.74 18.10 14.50
N LYS A 81 10.92 19.34 14.03
CA LYS A 81 9.87 20.35 13.79
C LYS A 81 9.37 20.39 12.34
N ALA A 82 9.91 19.55 11.45
CA ALA A 82 9.47 19.47 10.07
C ALA A 82 8.00 19.07 9.98
N LYS A 83 7.31 19.59 8.96
CA LYS A 83 5.91 19.24 8.70
C LYS A 83 5.83 17.84 8.11
N LYS A 84 4.67 17.19 8.24
CA LYS A 84 4.37 15.89 7.62
C LYS A 84 4.78 15.85 6.14
N ALA A 85 4.51 16.92 5.39
CA ALA A 85 4.85 17.02 3.97
C ALA A 85 6.37 17.01 3.70
N ASP A 86 7.17 17.61 4.57
CA ASP A 86 8.64 17.63 4.46
C ASP A 86 9.23 16.25 4.79
N LEU A 87 8.76 15.64 5.88
CA LEU A 87 9.15 14.28 6.27
C LEU A 87 8.79 13.25 5.20
N LEU A 88 7.65 13.46 4.54
CA LEU A 88 7.20 12.67 3.40
C LEU A 88 8.13 12.84 2.19
N ALA A 89 8.50 14.09 1.86
CA ALA A 89 9.37 14.39 0.73
C ALA A 89 10.75 13.74 0.88
N LEU A 90 11.32 13.76 2.08
CA LEU A 90 12.60 13.10 2.39
C LEU A 90 12.60 11.58 2.18
N LEU A 91 11.44 10.94 2.25
CA LEU A 91 11.30 9.49 2.01
C LEU A 91 11.09 9.13 0.53
N GLN A 92 10.77 10.13 -0.30
CA GLN A 92 10.53 9.97 -1.74
C GLN A 92 11.72 10.42 -2.61
N GLU A 93 12.79 10.92 -1.99
CA GLU A 93 14.02 11.39 -2.64
C GLU A 93 15.06 10.28 -2.90
#